data_AF-A0A6A6ZNX2-F1
#
_entry.id   AF-A0A6A6ZNX2-F1
#
_cell.length_a   1.000
_cell.length_b   1.000
_cell.length_c   1.000
_cell.angle_alpha   90.00
_cell.angle_beta   90.00
_cell.angle_gamma   90.00
#
_symmetry.space_group_name_H-M   'P 1'
#
loop_
_entity.id
_entity.type
_entity.pdbx_description
1 polymer ?
#
loop_
_entity_poly.entity_id
_entity_poly.type
_entity_poly.pdbx_seq_one_letter_code
_entity_poly.pdbx_strand_id
1 'polypeptide(L)'
;MSRVHEDDTGEVIKVVRLACTMEPGVFFEVDIPANHHIFDGPLLEVPAKLDIPLVIYRLGTQSNYRPDLDCQIATFLNIKYEDGLAPPQWQSHVGSCLLARKDISSKHLEAVWMYIDKILDYYGELGTREAQELISREGFEKWLENYKRIEIYDGREEWKDVGSLYDL
;
A
#
# COMPACT_ATOMS: atom_id res chain seq x y z
N MET A 1 24.63 42.09 13.13
CA MET A 1 23.49 41.75 12.26
C MET A 1 23.87 40.48 11.50
N SER A 2 23.60 39.32 12.07
CA SER A 2 23.75 38.04 11.36
C SER A 2 22.36 37.59 10.95
N ARG A 3 22.19 37.38 9.64
CA ARG A 3 20.95 36.88 9.03
C ARG A 3 20.59 35.56 9.70
N VAL A 4 19.39 35.53 10.25
CA VAL A 4 18.67 34.30 10.55
C VAL A 4 18.53 33.56 9.22
N HIS A 5 19.03 32.33 9.16
CA HIS A 5 18.76 31.44 8.04
C HIS A 5 17.24 31.27 7.94
N GLU A 6 16.67 31.75 6.84
CA GLU A 6 15.28 31.51 6.46
C GLU A 6 15.03 30.00 6.44
N ASP A 7 13.88 29.63 7.02
CA ASP A 7 13.36 28.28 7.11
C ASP A 7 13.53 27.51 5.80
N ASP A 8 14.30 26.42 5.85
CA ASP A 8 14.13 25.29 4.95
C ASP A 8 12.81 24.62 5.38
N THR A 9 11.67 25.22 4.99
CA THR A 9 10.40 24.49 5.01
C THR A 9 10.50 23.43 3.93
N GLY A 10 11.20 22.33 4.24
CA GLY A 10 11.32 21.18 3.36
C GLY A 10 9.92 20.79 2.90
N GLU A 11 9.74 20.70 1.59
CA GLU A 11 8.48 20.30 0.97
C GLU A 11 7.95 19.06 1.69
N VAL A 12 6.70 19.11 2.15
CA VAL A 12 6.04 17.96 2.78
C VAL A 12 5.10 17.33 1.77
N ILE A 13 5.03 16.01 1.82
CA ILE A 13 4.15 15.22 0.98
C ILE A 13 3.28 14.32 1.85
N LYS A 14 2.07 14.07 1.38
CA LYS A 14 1.12 13.18 2.02
C LYS A 14 1.43 11.73 1.62
N VAL A 15 1.53 10.85 2.61
CA VAL A 15 1.70 9.41 2.45
C VAL A 15 0.71 8.66 3.33
N VAL A 16 0.64 7.33 3.21
CA VAL A 16 -0.28 6.52 4.01
C VAL A 16 0.50 5.67 5.01
N ARG A 17 0.19 5.78 6.30
CA ARG A 17 0.63 4.87 7.34
C ARG A 17 -0.32 3.68 7.46
N LEU A 18 0.24 2.48 7.47
CA LEU A 18 -0.43 1.25 7.90
C LEU A 18 -0.18 1.01 9.37
N ALA A 19 -1.27 0.83 10.11
CA ALA A 19 -1.24 0.32 11.47
C ALA A 19 -0.98 -1.19 11.50
N CYS A 20 -0.18 -1.67 12.46
CA CYS A 20 -0.16 -3.08 12.83
C CYS A 20 -1.38 -3.42 13.72
N THR A 21 -1.64 -4.71 13.96
CA THR A 21 -2.88 -5.20 14.59
C THR A 21 -3.25 -4.55 15.93
N MET A 22 -2.26 -4.10 16.72
CA MET A 22 -2.52 -3.46 18.02
C MET A 22 -2.77 -1.96 17.98
N GLU A 23 -2.54 -1.33 16.84
CA GLU A 23 -2.87 0.08 16.66
C GLU A 23 -4.33 0.21 16.20
N PRO A 24 -5.11 1.17 16.72
CA PRO A 24 -6.47 1.39 16.22
C PRO A 24 -6.41 1.86 14.77
N GLY A 25 -7.42 1.52 13.97
CA GLY A 25 -7.52 1.91 12.55
C GLY A 25 -6.62 1.08 11.62
N VAL A 26 -6.63 1.45 10.34
CA VAL A 26 -5.92 0.69 9.28
C VAL A 26 -5.02 1.63 8.48
N PHE A 27 -5.62 2.65 7.88
CA PHE A 27 -4.93 3.65 7.05
C PHE A 27 -4.98 5.02 7.71
N PHE A 28 -3.83 5.69 7.78
CA PHE A 28 -3.72 7.06 8.26
C PHE A 28 -2.96 7.89 7.24
N GLU A 29 -3.54 8.99 6.78
CA GLU A 29 -2.79 9.97 6.00
C GLU A 29 -1.84 10.72 6.93
N VAL A 30 -0.56 10.76 6.58
CA VAL A 30 0.48 11.45 7.35
C VAL A 30 1.37 12.24 6.41
N ASP A 31 1.85 13.38 6.88
CA ASP A 31 2.79 14.20 6.13
C ASP A 31 4.22 13.81 6.50
N ILE A 32 5.07 13.60 5.50
CA ILE A 32 6.51 13.36 5.66
C ILE A 32 7.31 14.34 4.81
N PRO A 33 8.60 14.59 5.13
CA PRO A 33 9.48 15.35 4.25
C PRO A 33 9.58 14.70 2.86
N ALA A 34 9.59 15.50 1.79
CA ALA A 34 9.73 15.03 0.42
C ALA A 34 11.07 14.33 0.15
N ASN A 35 12.09 14.64 0.95
CA ASN A 35 13.41 14.01 0.93
C ASN A 35 13.52 12.81 1.91
N HIS A 36 12.40 12.31 2.44
CA HIS A 36 12.42 11.14 3.32
C HIS A 36 12.99 9.92 2.59
N HIS A 37 13.84 9.15 3.25
CA HIS A 37 14.55 7.97 2.71
C HIS A 37 13.64 6.79 2.30
N ILE A 38 12.31 6.95 2.38
CA ILE A 38 11.36 5.97 1.86
C ILE A 38 11.47 5.86 0.34
N PHE A 39 11.78 6.98 -0.33
CA PHE A 39 11.92 7.03 -1.79
C PHE A 39 13.20 6.39 -2.31
N ASP A 40 14.14 6.07 -1.43
CA ASP A 40 15.33 5.28 -1.75
C ASP A 40 15.03 3.75 -1.73
N GLY A 41 13.85 3.37 -1.22
CA GLY A 41 13.43 1.98 -1.11
C GLY A 41 13.10 1.34 -2.46
N PRO A 42 13.20 0.00 -2.56
CA PRO A 42 12.80 -0.71 -3.77
C PRO A 42 11.28 -0.62 -3.98
N LEU A 43 10.87 -0.57 -5.25
CA LEU A 43 9.47 -0.69 -5.61
C LEU A 43 8.90 -2.05 -5.21
N LEU A 44 7.65 -2.05 -4.77
CA LEU A 44 6.88 -3.26 -4.52
C LEU A 44 6.57 -3.97 -5.84
N GLU A 45 6.88 -5.27 -5.91
CA GLU A 45 6.98 -5.98 -7.17
C GLU A 45 5.63 -6.14 -7.90
N VAL A 46 4.61 -6.66 -7.21
CA VAL A 46 3.27 -6.81 -7.81
C VAL A 46 2.62 -5.45 -8.09
N PRO A 47 2.60 -4.46 -7.18
CA PRO A 47 2.13 -3.11 -7.50
C PRO A 47 2.83 -2.49 -8.72
N ALA A 48 4.16 -2.62 -8.83
CA ALA A 48 4.89 -2.10 -9.98
C ALA A 48 4.49 -2.76 -11.31
N LYS A 49 4.13 -4.06 -11.30
CA LYS A 49 3.58 -4.75 -12.48
C LYS A 49 2.16 -4.31 -12.87
N LEU A 50 1.46 -3.66 -11.94
CA LEU A 50 0.20 -2.97 -12.20
C LEU A 50 0.44 -1.51 -12.66
N ASP A 51 1.66 -1.07 -12.91
CA ASP A 51 2.02 0.36 -13.14
C ASP A 51 1.70 1.28 -11.94
N ILE A 52 1.75 0.74 -10.72
CA ILE A 52 1.53 1.48 -9.47
C ILE A 52 2.82 1.43 -8.63
N PRO A 53 3.76 2.38 -8.82
CA PRO A 53 5.08 2.34 -8.20
C PRO A 53 5.01 2.71 -6.72
N LEU A 54 4.69 1.74 -5.87
CA LEU A 54 4.65 1.87 -4.42
C LEU A 54 6.00 1.54 -3.80
N VAL A 55 6.37 2.30 -2.78
CA VAL A 55 7.46 2.00 -1.86
C VAL A 55 6.90 1.86 -0.44
N ILE A 56 7.55 1.04 0.38
CA ILE A 56 7.17 0.82 1.78
C ILE A 56 8.37 0.99 2.70
N TYR A 57 8.14 1.59 3.86
CA TYR A 57 9.14 1.78 4.90
C TYR A 57 8.58 1.36 6.26
N ARG A 58 9.36 0.59 7.03
CA ARG A 58 8.96 0.20 8.39
C ARG A 58 9.27 1.33 9.36
N LEU A 59 8.26 1.78 10.11
CA LEU A 59 8.46 2.72 11.21
C LEU A 59 9.17 2.08 12.40
N GLY A 60 9.24 0.75 12.42
CA GLY A 60 9.80 -0.05 13.50
C GLY A 60 8.71 -0.61 14.40
N THR A 61 9.14 -1.17 15.53
CA THR A 61 8.31 -1.96 16.42
C THR A 61 8.25 -1.30 17.78
N GLN A 62 7.08 -0.80 18.20
CA GLN A 62 6.89 -0.27 19.56
C GLN A 62 6.43 -1.34 20.56
N SER A 63 6.21 -2.59 20.13
CA SER A 63 5.82 -3.69 21.00
C SER A 63 6.98 -4.63 21.34
N ASN A 64 7.04 -5.02 22.63
CA ASN A 64 7.91 -6.10 23.12
C ASN A 64 7.33 -7.50 22.81
N TYR A 65 6.06 -7.59 22.41
CA TYR A 65 5.39 -8.83 22.04
C TYR A 65 5.24 -8.89 20.52
N ARG A 66 5.91 -9.86 19.90
CA ARG A 66 6.07 -9.89 18.44
C ARG A 66 4.77 -10.07 17.64
N PRO A 67 3.79 -10.90 18.05
CA PRO A 67 2.53 -11.03 17.32
C PRO A 67 1.73 -9.72 17.19
N ASP A 68 1.90 -8.77 18.11
CA ASP A 68 1.25 -7.45 18.04
C ASP A 68 1.68 -6.60 16.84
N LEU A 69 2.79 -6.99 16.21
CA LEU A 69 3.43 -6.28 15.12
C LEU A 69 3.01 -6.83 13.76
N ASP A 70 2.07 -7.77 13.69
CA ASP A 70 1.60 -8.24 12.39
C ASP A 70 0.87 -7.11 11.66
N CYS A 71 1.22 -6.94 10.39
CA CYS A 71 0.58 -5.99 9.49
C CYS A 71 0.34 -6.73 8.17
N GLN A 72 -0.76 -7.47 8.12
CA GLN A 72 -1.09 -8.35 7.01
C GLN A 72 -1.14 -7.60 5.67
N ILE A 73 -1.63 -6.36 5.67
CA ILE A 73 -1.64 -5.49 4.50
C ILE A 73 -0.21 -5.30 3.97
N ALA A 74 0.74 -4.95 4.85
CA ALA A 74 2.14 -4.78 4.45
C ALA A 74 2.76 -6.10 3.95
N THR A 75 2.38 -7.25 4.53
CA THR A 75 2.79 -8.57 4.03
C THR A 75 2.26 -8.81 2.62
N PHE A 76 0.96 -8.60 2.38
CA PHE A 76 0.33 -8.83 1.09
C PHE A 76 0.88 -7.90 0.00
N LEU A 77 1.08 -6.63 0.31
CA LEU A 77 1.69 -5.68 -0.63
C LEU A 77 3.15 -6.05 -1.02
N ASN A 78 3.84 -6.86 -0.21
CA ASN A 78 5.23 -7.31 -0.46
C ASN A 78 5.34 -8.67 -1.16
N ILE A 79 4.24 -9.27 -1.63
CA ILE A 79 4.29 -10.57 -2.30
C ILE A 79 5.14 -10.53 -3.56
N LYS A 80 5.73 -11.67 -3.91
CA LYS A 80 6.52 -11.88 -5.12
C LYS A 80 5.66 -12.36 -6.27
N TYR A 81 5.99 -11.90 -7.47
CA TYR A 81 5.27 -12.33 -8.67
C TYR A 81 5.51 -13.80 -9.00
N GLU A 82 6.64 -14.36 -8.56
CA GLU A 82 7.00 -15.74 -8.85
C GLU A 82 6.09 -16.75 -8.16
N ASP A 83 5.78 -16.53 -6.88
CA ASP A 83 5.14 -17.53 -6.01
C ASP A 83 4.02 -16.99 -5.13
N GLY A 84 3.73 -15.69 -5.18
CA GLY A 84 2.72 -15.06 -4.33
C GLY A 84 3.12 -14.95 -2.86
N LEU A 85 4.38 -15.24 -2.52
CA LEU A 85 4.87 -15.18 -1.14
C LEU A 85 5.57 -13.86 -0.86
N ALA A 86 5.33 -13.29 0.31
CA ALA A 86 6.15 -12.20 0.81
C ALA A 86 7.55 -12.73 1.19
N PRO A 87 8.64 -11.99 0.98
CA PRO A 87 9.95 -12.35 1.48
C PRO A 87 9.94 -12.57 3.01
N PRO A 88 10.81 -13.43 3.58
CA PRO A 88 10.75 -13.83 4.98
C PRO A 88 10.66 -12.66 5.98
N GLN A 89 11.37 -11.56 5.71
CA GLN A 89 11.33 -10.37 6.57
C GLN A 89 9.93 -9.75 6.65
N TRP A 90 9.10 -9.88 5.61
CA TRP A 90 7.74 -9.33 5.49
C TRP A 90 6.62 -10.30 5.86
N GLN A 91 6.92 -11.56 6.21
CA GLN A 91 5.88 -12.56 6.48
C GLN A 91 5.24 -12.45 7.87
N SER A 92 5.95 -11.89 8.85
CA SER A 92 5.45 -11.72 10.22
C SER A 92 6.19 -10.58 10.92
N HIS A 93 5.59 -10.06 11.98
CA HIS A 93 6.20 -9.08 12.89
C HIS A 93 6.71 -7.83 12.15
N VAL A 94 5.94 -7.39 11.15
CA VAL A 94 6.33 -6.33 10.22
C VAL A 94 6.41 -4.96 10.90
N GLY A 95 5.53 -4.73 11.88
CA GLY A 95 5.29 -3.44 12.51
C GLY A 95 4.47 -2.50 11.62
N SER A 96 4.19 -1.32 12.15
CA SER A 96 3.54 -0.26 11.37
C SER A 96 4.47 0.25 10.27
N CYS A 97 3.88 0.60 9.13
CA CYS A 97 4.62 0.97 7.93
C CYS A 97 4.15 2.32 7.38
N LEU A 98 5.01 3.00 6.64
CA LEU A 98 4.64 4.04 5.70
C LEU A 98 4.62 3.44 4.31
N LEU A 99 3.60 3.76 3.52
CA LEU A 99 3.53 3.54 2.09
C LEU A 99 3.51 4.89 1.40
N ALA A 100 4.39 5.03 0.42
CA ALA A 100 4.45 6.21 -0.40
C ALA A 100 4.35 5.86 -1.88
N ARG A 101 3.58 6.69 -2.56
CA ARG A 101 3.61 6.98 -3.98
C ARG A 101 3.15 8.43 -4.06
N LYS A 102 3.71 9.21 -4.97
CA LYS A 102 3.21 10.56 -5.22
C LYS A 102 1.71 10.48 -5.56
N ASP A 103 0.90 11.28 -4.89
CA ASP A 103 -0.55 11.41 -5.15
C ASP A 103 -1.42 10.17 -4.80
N ILE A 104 -0.94 9.23 -3.99
CA ILE A 104 -1.78 8.10 -3.53
C ILE A 104 -2.64 8.46 -2.31
N SER A 105 -3.95 8.22 -2.41
CA SER A 105 -4.88 8.33 -1.28
C SER A 105 -4.97 7.02 -0.48
N SER A 106 -5.52 7.09 0.74
CA SER A 106 -5.85 5.90 1.53
C SER A 106 -6.81 4.94 0.81
N LYS A 107 -7.75 5.46 0.03
CA LYS A 107 -8.74 4.66 -0.75
C LYS A 107 -8.11 3.97 -1.95
N HIS A 108 -7.19 4.65 -2.62
CA HIS A 108 -6.39 4.01 -3.67
C HIS A 108 -5.54 2.87 -3.12
N LEU A 109 -4.96 3.05 -1.93
CA LEU A 109 -4.20 1.98 -1.29
C LEU A 109 -5.08 0.81 -0.87
N GLU A 110 -6.29 1.09 -0.37
CA GLU A 110 -7.31 0.07 -0.08
C GLU A 110 -7.64 -0.76 -1.34
N ALA A 111 -7.89 -0.10 -2.48
CA ALA A 111 -8.13 -0.78 -3.74
C ALA A 111 -6.96 -1.67 -4.18
N VAL A 112 -5.72 -1.19 -4.09
CA VAL A 112 -4.53 -1.97 -4.43
C VAL A 112 -4.39 -3.19 -3.52
N TRP A 113 -4.60 -3.01 -2.21
CA TRP A 113 -4.57 -4.11 -1.25
C TRP A 113 -5.65 -5.16 -1.55
N MET A 114 -6.90 -4.75 -1.72
CA MET A 114 -8.01 -5.68 -1.99
C MET A 114 -7.85 -6.41 -3.33
N TYR A 115 -7.22 -5.78 -4.33
CA TYR A 115 -6.90 -6.49 -5.56
C TYR A 115 -5.80 -7.54 -5.38
N ILE A 116 -4.77 -7.21 -4.59
CA ILE A 116 -3.70 -8.15 -4.24
C ILE A 116 -4.23 -9.31 -3.39
N ASP A 117 -5.16 -9.04 -2.47
CA ASP A 117 -5.87 -10.07 -1.70
C ASP A 117 -6.58 -11.06 -2.64
N LYS A 118 -7.35 -10.55 -3.61
CA LYS A 118 -7.93 -11.37 -4.68
C LYS A 118 -6.89 -12.16 -5.48
N ILE A 119 -5.72 -11.59 -5.77
CA ILE A 119 -4.64 -12.32 -6.48
C ILE A 119 -4.10 -13.47 -5.61
N LEU A 120 -4.00 -13.27 -4.29
CA LEU A 120 -3.56 -14.31 -3.35
C LEU A 120 -4.53 -15.49 -3.28
N ASP A 121 -5.83 -15.25 -3.37
CA ASP A 121 -6.82 -16.34 -3.52
C ASP A 121 -6.49 -17.20 -4.74
N TYR A 122 -6.12 -16.58 -5.87
CA TYR A 122 -5.74 -17.32 -7.08
C TYR A 122 -4.44 -18.11 -6.89
N TYR A 123 -3.44 -17.55 -6.20
CA TYR A 123 -2.23 -18.30 -5.86
C TYR A 123 -2.54 -19.54 -5.00
N GLY A 124 -3.46 -19.41 -4.05
CA GLY A 124 -3.83 -20.49 -3.12
C GLY A 124 -4.76 -21.55 -3.72
N GLU A 125 -5.71 -21.14 -4.56
CA GLU A 125 -6.79 -22.02 -5.05
C GLU A 125 -6.53 -22.58 -6.45
N LEU A 126 -5.96 -21.79 -7.36
CA LEU A 126 -5.84 -22.13 -8.78
C LEU A 126 -4.38 -22.34 -9.22
N GLY A 127 -3.45 -21.66 -8.56
CA GLY A 127 -2.01 -21.77 -8.79
C GLY A 127 -1.38 -20.52 -9.39
N THR A 128 -0.04 -20.54 -9.47
CA THR A 128 0.80 -19.40 -9.87
C THR A 128 0.40 -18.80 -11.22
N ARG A 129 0.15 -19.63 -12.24
CA ARG A 129 -0.09 -19.14 -13.60
C ARG A 129 -1.38 -18.33 -13.67
N GLU A 130 -2.44 -18.86 -13.07
CA GLU A 130 -3.77 -18.26 -13.03
C GLU A 130 -3.75 -16.95 -12.24
N ALA A 131 -2.95 -16.87 -11.17
CA ALA A 131 -2.73 -15.63 -10.44
C ALA A 131 -1.96 -14.60 -11.28
N GLN A 132 -0.89 -15.01 -11.96
CA GLN A 132 -0.07 -14.15 -12.79
C GLN A 132 -0.83 -13.54 -13.97
N GLU A 133 -1.79 -14.26 -14.56
CA GLU A 133 -2.66 -13.75 -15.63
C GLU A 133 -3.55 -12.58 -15.18
N LEU A 134 -3.83 -12.46 -13.88
CA LEU A 134 -4.58 -11.32 -13.34
C LEU A 134 -3.71 -10.07 -13.17
N ILE A 135 -2.40 -10.23 -13.01
CA ILE A 135 -1.50 -9.12 -12.68
C ILE A 135 -1.25 -8.28 -13.94
N SER A 136 -2.17 -7.36 -14.20
CA SER A 136 -2.12 -6.39 -15.28
C SER A 136 -2.86 -5.13 -14.90
N ARG A 137 -2.42 -3.99 -15.46
CA ARG A 137 -3.11 -2.71 -15.32
C ARG A 137 -4.58 -2.80 -15.74
N GLU A 138 -4.86 -3.36 -16.91
CA GLU A 138 -6.23 -3.51 -17.43
C GLU A 138 -7.10 -4.37 -16.50
N GLY A 139 -6.53 -5.47 -15.99
CA GLY A 139 -7.19 -6.35 -15.02
C GLY A 139 -7.56 -5.61 -13.73
N PHE A 140 -6.66 -4.75 -13.24
CA PHE A 140 -6.89 -3.92 -12.07
C PHE A 140 -7.97 -2.86 -12.33
N GLU A 141 -7.89 -2.09 -13.42
CA GLU A 141 -8.86 -1.04 -13.75
C GLU A 141 -10.28 -1.61 -13.88
N LYS A 142 -10.43 -2.73 -14.58
CA LYS A 142 -11.71 -3.42 -14.73
C LYS A 142 -12.26 -3.92 -13.39
N TRP A 143 -11.40 -4.46 -12.53
CA TRP A 143 -11.79 -4.90 -11.21
C TRP A 143 -12.18 -3.72 -10.31
N LEU A 144 -11.42 -2.62 -10.34
CA LEU A 144 -11.65 -1.42 -9.52
C LEU A 144 -13.03 -0.83 -9.79
N GLU A 145 -13.44 -0.76 -11.06
CA GLU A 145 -14.78 -0.27 -11.41
C GLU A 145 -15.90 -1.17 -10.88
N ASN A 146 -15.67 -2.49 -10.78
CA ASN A 146 -16.63 -3.39 -10.14
C ASN A 146 -16.62 -3.25 -8.61
N TYR A 147 -15.43 -3.15 -8.02
CA TYR A 147 -15.24 -2.97 -6.58
C TYR A 147 -15.95 -1.70 -6.10
N LYS A 148 -15.73 -0.57 -6.77
CA LYS A 148 -16.45 0.69 -6.51
C LYS A 148 -17.96 0.54 -6.52
N ARG A 149 -18.54 -0.17 -7.50
CA ARG A 149 -19.99 -0.39 -7.57
C ARG A 149 -20.52 -1.17 -6.37
N ILE A 150 -19.79 -2.21 -5.94
CA ILE A 150 -20.15 -3.04 -4.79
C ILE A 150 -20.09 -2.20 -3.51
N GLU A 151 -18.98 -1.50 -3.27
CA GLU A 151 -18.80 -0.69 -2.06
C GLU A 151 -19.84 0.43 -1.96
N ILE A 152 -20.17 1.10 -3.08
CA ILE A 152 -21.24 2.11 -3.12
C ILE A 152 -22.61 1.47 -2.80
N TYR A 153 -22.89 0.29 -3.35
CA TYR A 153 -24.14 -0.45 -3.06
C TYR A 153 -24.23 -0.81 -1.58
N ASP A 154 -23.11 -1.15 -0.95
CA ASP A 154 -23.00 -1.47 0.48
C ASP A 154 -22.97 -0.21 1.38
N GLY A 155 -23.18 0.97 0.80
CA GLY A 155 -23.35 2.24 1.52
C GLY A 155 -22.08 3.04 1.74
N ARG A 156 -20.95 2.64 1.15
CA ARG A 156 -19.68 3.38 1.20
C ARG A 156 -19.61 4.39 0.07
N GLU A 157 -20.40 5.44 0.25
CA GLU A 157 -20.60 6.52 -0.71
C GLU A 157 -19.31 7.27 -1.07
N GLU A 158 -18.28 7.22 -0.21
CA GLU A 158 -16.98 7.84 -0.48
C GLU A 158 -16.27 7.28 -1.72
N TRP A 159 -16.66 6.09 -2.20
CA TRP A 159 -16.12 5.49 -3.42
C TRP A 159 -16.61 6.14 -4.72
N LYS A 160 -17.65 6.99 -4.66
CA LYS A 160 -18.13 7.75 -5.82
C LYS A 160 -17.07 8.72 -6.36
N ASP A 161 -16.25 9.27 -5.47
CA ASP A 161 -15.27 10.30 -5.79
C ASP A 161 -13.87 9.72 -6.08
N VAL A 162 -13.70 8.40 -5.98
CA VAL A 162 -12.42 7.73 -6.24
C VAL A 162 -12.21 7.58 -7.76
N GLY A 163 -11.36 8.45 -8.31
CA GLY A 163 -10.90 8.37 -9.70
C GLY A 163 -9.92 7.23 -9.96
N SER A 164 -9.54 7.09 -11.23
CA SER A 164 -8.49 6.16 -11.67
C SER A 164 -7.16 6.45 -10.95
N LEU A 165 -6.40 5.39 -10.68
CA LEU A 165 -5.03 5.48 -10.14
C LEU A 165 -4.00 5.92 -11.18
N TYR A 166 -4.39 6.02 -12.45
CA TYR A 166 -3.50 6.29 -13.58
C TYR A 166 -3.76 7.64 -14.26
N ASP A 167 -4.80 8.35 -13.81
CA ASP A 167 -5.14 9.70 -14.30
C ASP A 167 -4.61 10.81 -13.36
N LEU A 168 -3.75 10.43 -12.40
CA LEU A 168 -3.17 11.28 -11.35
C LEU A 168 -1.80 11.82 -11.77
#